data_AF-A0A7W1FLH9-F1
#
_entry.id   AF-A0A7W1FLH9-F1
#
_cell.length_a   1.000
_cell.length_b   1.000
_cell.length_c   1.000
_cell.angle_alpha   90.00
_cell.angle_beta   90.00
_cell.angle_gamma   90.00
#
_symmetry.space_group_name_H-M   'P 1'
#
loop_
_entity.id
_entity.type
_entity.pdbx_description
1 polymer ?
#
loop_
_entity_poly.entity_id
_entity_poly.type
_entity_poly.pdbx_seq_one_letter_code
_entity_poly.pdbx_strand_id
1 'polypeptide(L)'
;MSTRLAFALALLFVTTASHAADLALKPTDLVLVDGRKVPGQLAGELDRYLIVYSPGLRTVASFRKDVVASYTRGGKVVTVSAAHALSAAELATLDWQGWPDSAPEKGTKPAYTTETWDKPSRLLVWAKPGTSGKLSDAANWLVLGAPLSDTPAYWDADTDVLLPAADTPYVVTGGNDGARITLAMRHVTVENGASLTTQDCGVHGNEWVRQRGKCEMRFGHRWEGSKHTFCRTDYPTVLTLGVTWNDLPEKDRIGSNLGQYLVVRKDAGSVELLGVIGSNDKFYIEKGVAIAGPGSQCMSANRNGDWVQRGATLHLLDGALWGKRVSFIVSDSFKVEGTLTAGMPGRPLTQNATIILSFKDYTGLMGRNDQKDAAGLRVTKDGTLRVYSADPAKARLVIRNSKCERGPDPIEVNIPPWELGKRMDRYRAAPRRVDVVFSGQVDLDGVLFEDVHKGGIRVADLASAARWKHISYGPNCGSKKPEEMIVVYQPGVPPVGWSEDPAVKNPAPIAEK
;
A
#
# COMPACT_ATOMS: atom_id res chain seq x y z
N MET A 1 -39.44 0.30 71.19
CA MET A 1 -38.14 -0.29 71.58
C MET A 1 -38.04 -1.62 70.85
N SER A 2 -37.06 -2.00 70.05
CA SER A 2 -35.67 -1.56 69.87
C SER A 2 -35.23 -2.02 68.48
N THR A 3 -34.56 -1.13 67.76
CA THR A 3 -33.43 -1.36 66.85
C THR A 3 -32.68 -2.68 67.05
N ARG A 4 -32.37 -3.42 65.97
CA ARG A 4 -31.00 -3.87 65.58
C ARG A 4 -30.98 -4.89 64.43
N LEU A 5 -30.17 -4.57 63.41
CA LEU A 5 -29.46 -5.44 62.44
C LEU A 5 -30.36 -6.29 61.51
N ALA A 6 -30.71 -5.92 60.28
CA ALA A 6 -30.02 -5.10 59.29
C ALA A 6 -28.53 -5.48 59.13
N PHE A 7 -28.25 -6.77 58.98
CA PHE A 7 -26.94 -7.27 58.56
C PHE A 7 -27.06 -8.10 57.29
N ALA A 8 -26.44 -7.58 56.24
CA ALA A 8 -25.71 -8.35 55.24
C ALA A 8 -26.51 -9.28 54.32
N LEU A 9 -27.50 -8.76 53.59
CA LEU A 9 -27.77 -9.27 52.23
C LEU A 9 -28.20 -8.15 51.27
N ALA A 10 -27.68 -6.95 51.48
CA ALA A 10 -27.43 -6.05 50.36
C ALA A 10 -26.20 -6.62 49.65
N LEU A 11 -26.45 -7.57 48.74
CA LEU A 11 -25.51 -7.93 47.68
C LEU A 11 -25.38 -6.67 46.82
N LEU A 12 -24.61 -5.72 47.35
CA LEU A 12 -24.09 -4.58 46.65
C LEU A 12 -23.18 -5.21 45.60
N PHE A 13 -23.76 -5.52 44.44
CA PHE A 13 -23.03 -5.57 43.18
C PHE A 13 -22.47 -4.16 43.01
N VAL A 14 -21.38 -3.88 43.72
CA VAL A 14 -20.40 -2.90 43.33
C VAL A 14 -19.80 -3.52 42.08
N THR A 15 -20.50 -3.36 40.96
CA THR A 15 -19.84 -3.25 39.68
C THR A 15 -18.97 -2.03 39.81
N THR A 16 -17.78 -2.19 40.39
CA THR A 16 -16.67 -1.33 40.05
C THR A 16 -16.48 -1.56 38.56
N ALA A 17 -17.24 -0.82 37.75
CA ALA A 17 -16.86 -0.57 36.39
C ALA A 17 -15.47 0.03 36.54
N SER A 18 -14.46 -0.82 36.36
CA SER A 18 -13.07 -0.43 36.26
C SER A 18 -13.03 0.46 35.02
N HIS A 19 -13.38 1.74 35.17
CA HIS A 19 -13.17 2.71 34.12
C HIS A 19 -11.67 2.63 33.84
N ALA A 20 -11.34 2.09 32.67
CA ALA A 20 -9.96 1.97 32.23
C ALA A 20 -9.32 3.33 32.45
N ALA A 21 -8.24 3.37 33.23
CA ALA A 21 -7.60 4.62 33.60
C ALA A 21 -7.32 5.42 32.32
N ASP A 22 -7.73 6.69 32.28
CA ASP A 22 -7.51 7.54 31.12
C ASP A 22 -6.05 7.45 30.65
N LEU A 23 -5.83 7.28 29.34
CA LEU A 23 -4.49 7.15 28.77
C LEU A 23 -3.61 8.37 29.13
N ALA A 24 -2.77 8.25 30.15
CA ALA A 24 -1.98 9.36 30.66
C ALA A 24 -0.68 9.49 29.85
N LEU A 25 -0.78 10.09 28.66
CA LEU A 25 0.37 10.36 27.80
C LEU A 25 1.26 11.42 28.46
N LYS A 26 2.51 11.05 28.71
CA LYS A 26 3.51 11.95 29.30
C LYS A 26 4.64 12.14 28.30
N PRO A 27 5.04 13.39 28.00
CA PRO A 27 6.26 13.63 27.24
C PRO A 27 7.43 12.82 27.82
N THR A 28 8.13 12.12 26.94
CA THR A 28 9.29 11.32 27.30
C THR A 28 10.43 11.62 26.33
N ASP A 29 11.61 11.84 26.89
CA ASP A 29 12.86 11.81 26.16
C ASP A 29 13.43 10.40 26.27
N LEU A 30 13.18 9.54 25.28
CA LEU A 30 13.78 8.22 25.21
C LEU A 30 15.16 8.33 24.55
N VAL A 31 16.17 7.71 25.16
CA VAL A 31 17.54 7.63 24.64
C VAL A 31 17.88 6.17 24.41
N LEU A 32 18.25 5.83 23.18
CA LEU A 32 18.71 4.50 22.79
C LEU A 32 20.13 4.25 23.32
N VAL A 33 20.53 2.98 23.40
CA VAL A 33 21.88 2.59 23.90
C VAL A 33 23.03 3.18 23.10
N ASP A 34 22.81 3.52 21.83
CA ASP A 34 23.77 4.19 20.95
C ASP A 34 23.73 5.73 21.02
N GLY A 35 22.92 6.29 21.92
CA GLY A 35 22.80 7.73 22.15
C GLY A 35 21.78 8.45 21.26
N ARG A 36 21.14 7.78 20.30
CA ARG A 36 20.05 8.38 19.53
C ARG A 36 18.87 8.72 20.42
N LYS A 37 18.26 9.89 20.20
CA LYS A 37 17.07 10.36 20.92
C LYS A 37 15.81 10.06 20.14
N VAL A 38 14.78 9.60 20.83
CA VAL A 38 13.45 9.35 20.31
C VAL A 38 12.48 10.26 21.06
N PRO A 39 12.07 11.40 20.45
CA PRO A 39 11.08 12.27 21.07
C PRO A 39 9.72 11.57 21.04
N GLY A 40 8.92 11.68 22.10
CA GLY A 40 7.60 11.08 22.07
C GLY A 40 6.83 11.24 23.36
N GLN A 41 5.77 10.43 23.48
CA GLN A 41 4.95 10.38 24.68
C GLN A 41 4.82 8.93 25.15
N LEU A 42 5.17 8.66 26.40
CA LEU A 42 5.09 7.31 26.96
C LEU A 42 3.62 6.92 27.13
N ALA A 43 3.22 5.82 26.49
CA ALA A 43 1.87 5.27 26.54
C ALA A 43 1.74 4.15 27.57
N GLY A 44 2.81 3.37 27.77
CA GLY A 44 2.81 2.25 28.69
C GLY A 44 4.17 1.55 28.77
N GLU A 45 4.31 0.70 29.78
CA GLU A 45 5.50 -0.11 30.02
C GLU A 45 5.08 -1.57 30.10
N LEU A 46 5.64 -2.39 29.21
CA LEU A 46 5.55 -3.84 29.29
C LEU A 46 6.82 -4.38 29.96
N ASP A 47 6.85 -5.67 30.26
CA ASP A 47 8.04 -6.30 30.88
C ASP A 47 9.32 -5.99 30.06
N ARG A 48 9.29 -6.32 28.76
CA ARG A 48 10.43 -6.14 27.84
C ARG A 48 10.39 -4.87 26.99
N TYR A 49 9.29 -4.10 26.99
CA TYR A 49 9.09 -3.01 26.02
C TYR A 49 8.63 -1.71 26.68
N LEU A 50 9.01 -0.59 26.07
CA LEU A 50 8.38 0.71 26.26
C LEU A 50 7.47 0.99 25.06
N ILE A 51 6.24 1.44 25.30
CA ILE A 51 5.30 1.81 24.26
C ILE A 51 5.24 3.32 24.17
N VAL A 52 5.56 3.87 23.00
CA VAL A 52 5.75 5.32 22.82
C VAL A 52 4.97 5.79 21.61
N TYR A 53 4.24 6.90 21.77
CA TYR A 53 3.65 7.65 20.67
C TYR A 53 4.63 8.65 20.09
N SER A 54 4.51 8.90 18.78
CA SER A 54 5.09 10.08 18.15
C SER A 54 4.59 11.36 18.82
N PRO A 55 5.34 12.48 18.77
CA PRO A 55 4.92 13.73 19.42
C PRO A 55 3.51 14.20 19.01
N GLY A 56 3.12 13.98 17.75
CA GLY A 56 1.81 14.34 17.22
C GLY A 56 0.70 13.31 17.45
N LEU A 57 0.97 12.22 18.19
CA LEU A 57 0.05 11.11 18.45
C LEU A 57 -0.47 10.38 17.20
N ARG A 58 0.29 10.46 16.11
CA ARG A 58 -0.09 9.94 14.79
C ARG A 58 0.37 8.50 14.57
N THR A 59 1.32 8.04 15.37
CA THR A 59 1.98 6.74 15.22
C THR A 59 2.43 6.26 16.59
N VAL A 60 2.41 4.95 16.81
CA VAL A 60 2.86 4.31 18.04
C VAL A 60 3.91 3.26 17.69
N ALA A 61 4.92 3.08 18.54
CA ALA A 61 5.95 2.07 18.39
C ALA A 61 6.31 1.44 19.73
N SER A 62 6.92 0.26 19.69
CA SER A 62 7.53 -0.38 20.84
C SER A 62 9.06 -0.34 20.76
N PHE A 63 9.69 -0.14 21.91
CA PHE A 63 11.14 -0.16 22.04
C PHE A 63 11.51 -1.21 23.08
N ARG A 64 12.33 -2.20 22.69
CA ARG A 64 12.86 -3.18 23.66
C ARG A 64 13.71 -2.45 24.70
N LYS A 65 13.54 -2.78 25.98
CA LYS A 65 14.27 -2.14 27.07
C LYS A 65 15.79 -2.33 26.99
N ASP A 66 16.24 -3.45 26.44
CA ASP A 66 17.67 -3.74 26.28
C ASP A 66 18.38 -2.82 25.26
N VAL A 67 17.65 -2.24 24.30
CA VAL A 67 18.18 -1.22 23.36
C VAL A 67 17.87 0.22 23.78
N VAL A 68 17.28 0.42 24.96
CA VAL A 68 17.00 1.73 25.55
C VAL A 68 18.01 2.00 26.67
N ALA A 69 18.77 3.08 26.59
CA ALA A 69 19.65 3.53 27.67
C ALA A 69 18.85 4.15 28.82
N SER A 70 17.96 5.10 28.48
CA SER A 70 17.14 5.79 29.48
C SER A 70 15.87 6.37 28.87
N TYR A 71 14.90 6.72 29.70
CA TYR A 71 13.73 7.49 29.32
C TYR A 71 13.27 8.40 30.47
N THR A 72 12.37 9.35 30.20
CA THR A 72 11.84 10.24 31.25
C THR A 72 10.44 9.83 31.66
N ARG A 73 10.21 9.67 32.98
CA ARG A 73 8.90 9.37 33.55
C ARG A 73 8.57 10.33 34.67
N GLY A 74 7.55 11.17 34.45
CA GLY A 74 7.16 12.19 35.43
C GLY A 74 8.28 13.18 35.74
N GLY A 75 9.02 13.60 34.70
CA GLY A 75 10.15 14.52 34.81
C GLY A 75 11.44 13.93 35.41
N LYS A 76 11.47 12.62 35.72
CA LYS A 76 12.65 11.93 36.25
C LYS A 76 13.24 11.00 35.18
N VAL A 77 14.56 11.03 35.04
CA VAL A 77 15.28 10.09 34.19
C VAL A 77 15.26 8.70 34.84
N VAL A 78 14.88 7.70 34.06
CA VAL A 78 14.93 6.29 34.41
C VAL A 78 15.99 5.63 33.53
N THR A 79 17.08 5.19 34.14
CA THR A 79 18.12 4.40 33.46
C THR A 79 17.64 2.96 33.31
N VAL A 80 17.79 2.40 32.11
CA VAL A 80 17.33 1.06 31.75
C VAL A 80 18.50 0.15 31.41
N SER A 81 19.34 0.56 30.47
CA SER A 81 20.51 -0.20 30.00
C SER A 81 21.76 0.68 29.89
N ALA A 82 22.94 0.08 29.96
CA ALA A 82 24.20 0.81 29.75
C ALA A 82 24.35 1.23 28.28
N ALA A 83 24.90 2.42 28.04
CA ALA A 83 25.18 2.89 26.69
C ALA A 83 26.27 2.05 26.02
N HIS A 84 26.06 1.67 24.76
CA HIS A 84 26.99 0.90 23.95
C HIS A 84 26.64 1.04 22.45
N ALA A 85 27.61 0.72 21.59
CA ALA A 85 27.34 0.63 20.16
C ALA A 85 26.47 -0.60 19.85
N LEU A 86 25.44 -0.43 19.02
CA LEU A 86 24.59 -1.54 18.61
C LEU A 86 25.39 -2.60 17.83
N SER A 87 25.18 -3.86 18.19
CA SER A 87 25.60 -5.00 17.37
C SER A 87 24.83 -5.04 16.05
N ALA A 88 25.35 -5.79 15.07
CA ALA A 88 24.67 -5.97 13.78
C ALA A 88 23.25 -6.59 13.94
N ALA A 89 23.06 -7.47 14.93
CA ALA A 89 21.76 -8.08 15.22
C ALA A 89 20.77 -7.08 15.82
N GLU A 90 21.22 -6.21 16.72
CA GLU A 90 20.39 -5.13 17.27
C GLU A 90 20.05 -4.09 16.21
N LEU A 91 21.00 -3.75 15.35
CA LEU A 91 20.75 -2.83 14.23
C LEU A 91 19.64 -3.36 13.30
N ALA A 92 19.73 -4.65 12.96
CA ALA A 92 18.77 -5.33 12.09
C ALA A 92 17.37 -5.48 12.70
N THR A 93 17.24 -5.42 14.03
CA THR A 93 15.95 -5.57 14.73
C THR A 93 15.35 -4.23 15.11
N LEU A 94 16.16 -3.26 15.54
CA LEU A 94 15.73 -1.92 15.92
C LEU A 94 15.35 -1.08 14.70
N ASP A 95 16.14 -1.08 13.63
CA ASP A 95 15.95 -0.31 12.38
C ASP A 95 15.19 1.02 12.55
N TRP A 96 15.60 1.83 13.53
CA TRP A 96 14.91 3.07 13.85
C TRP A 96 15.49 4.22 13.04
N GLN A 97 14.72 4.78 12.12
CA GLN A 97 15.12 5.92 11.28
C GLN A 97 14.36 7.21 11.61
N GLY A 98 13.67 7.23 12.75
CA GLY A 98 12.76 8.30 13.14
C GLY A 98 11.29 7.98 12.83
N TRP A 99 10.42 8.88 13.28
CA TRP A 99 8.98 8.75 13.15
C TRP A 99 8.50 8.95 11.71
N PRO A 100 7.65 8.06 11.17
CA PRO A 100 7.18 8.16 9.78
C PRO A 100 6.25 9.36 9.54
N ASP A 101 5.64 9.88 10.60
CA ASP A 101 4.79 11.06 10.59
C ASP A 101 5.55 12.39 10.73
N SER A 102 6.89 12.33 10.81
CA SER A 102 7.74 13.53 10.80
C SER A 102 7.72 14.17 9.42
N ALA A 103 7.67 15.50 9.40
CA ALA A 103 7.89 16.23 8.16
C ALA A 103 9.33 16.00 7.67
N PRO A 104 9.55 15.82 6.36
CA PRO A 104 10.90 15.80 5.81
C PRO A 104 11.58 17.15 6.08
N GLU A 105 12.89 17.14 6.30
CA GLU A 105 13.68 18.35 6.57
C GLU A 105 13.67 19.34 5.40
N LYS A 106 13.51 18.83 4.18
CA LYS A 106 13.56 19.60 2.92
C LYS A 106 12.41 19.22 2.01
N GLY A 107 12.04 20.16 1.13
CA GLY A 107 10.98 19.98 0.14
C GLY A 107 9.58 20.27 0.70
N THR A 108 8.56 20.05 -0.13
CA THR A 108 7.17 20.27 0.24
C THR A 108 6.72 19.25 1.28
N LYS A 109 6.09 19.73 2.35
CA LYS A 109 5.59 18.88 3.43
C LYS A 109 4.44 17.98 2.92
N PRO A 110 4.48 16.66 3.19
CA PRO A 110 3.37 15.76 2.90
C PRO A 110 2.09 16.19 3.62
N ALA A 111 0.92 15.96 3.00
CA ALA A 111 -0.36 16.44 3.55
C ALA A 111 -0.70 15.83 4.92
N TYR A 112 -0.36 14.56 5.15
CA TYR A 112 -0.58 13.91 6.46
C TYR A 112 0.21 14.60 7.60
N THR A 113 1.25 15.38 7.28
CA THR A 113 2.04 16.06 8.30
C THR A 113 1.35 17.29 8.88
N THR A 114 0.26 17.76 8.28
CA THR A 114 -0.52 18.91 8.77
C THR A 114 -1.67 18.52 9.69
N GLU A 115 -1.97 17.23 9.81
CA GLU A 115 -3.14 16.73 10.53
C GLU A 115 -2.93 16.62 12.04
N THR A 116 -3.81 17.22 12.83
CA THR A 116 -3.79 17.01 14.28
C THR A 116 -4.70 15.86 14.66
N TRP A 117 -4.27 15.04 15.62
CA TRP A 117 -5.04 13.91 16.11
C TRP A 117 -5.29 14.10 17.59
N ASP A 118 -6.56 13.94 17.98
CA ASP A 118 -6.91 13.88 19.38
C ASP A 118 -6.27 12.64 20.01
N LYS A 119 -6.15 12.68 21.33
CA LYS A 119 -5.75 11.49 22.09
C LYS A 119 -6.69 10.32 21.73
N PRO A 120 -6.17 9.11 21.46
CA PRO A 120 -7.02 7.97 21.13
C PRO A 120 -7.94 7.64 22.31
N SER A 121 -9.15 7.18 21.98
CA SER A 121 -10.07 6.64 22.98
C SER A 121 -9.46 5.40 23.66
N ARG A 122 -8.70 4.61 22.90
CA ARG A 122 -8.03 3.39 23.36
C ARG A 122 -6.80 3.09 22.51
N LEU A 123 -5.79 2.51 23.15
CA LEU A 123 -4.66 1.85 22.49
C LEU A 123 -4.67 0.37 22.86
N LEU A 124 -4.88 -0.50 21.86
CA LEU A 124 -4.79 -1.95 21.99
C LEU A 124 -3.37 -2.40 21.63
N VAL A 125 -2.69 -3.00 22.59
CA VAL A 125 -1.35 -3.58 22.41
C VAL A 125 -1.43 -5.09 22.59
N TRP A 126 -0.85 -5.86 21.67
CA TRP A 126 -0.76 -7.30 21.85
C TRP A 126 0.08 -7.65 23.07
N ALA A 127 -0.52 -8.38 24.03
CA ALA A 127 0.04 -8.63 25.36
C ALA A 127 1.24 -9.59 25.34
N LYS A 128 1.32 -10.47 24.33
CA LYS A 128 2.29 -11.58 24.26
C LYS A 128 3.05 -11.58 22.92
N PRO A 129 3.92 -10.58 22.64
CA PRO A 129 4.76 -10.58 21.45
C PRO A 129 5.53 -11.90 21.33
N GLY A 130 5.51 -12.51 20.15
CA GLY A 130 6.10 -13.83 19.89
C GLY A 130 5.15 -15.01 20.12
N THR A 131 3.91 -14.77 20.57
CA THR A 131 2.86 -15.78 20.69
C THR A 131 1.70 -15.44 19.77
N SER A 132 1.37 -16.37 18.86
CA SER A 132 0.23 -16.24 17.95
C SER A 132 -1.11 -16.37 18.69
N GLY A 133 -2.18 -15.78 18.16
CA GLY A 133 -3.50 -15.89 18.75
C GLY A 133 -4.63 -15.30 17.89
N LYS A 134 -5.83 -15.25 18.48
CA LYS A 134 -7.04 -14.71 17.83
C LYS A 134 -7.30 -13.27 18.30
N LEU A 135 -7.72 -12.40 17.38
CA LEU A 135 -8.13 -11.01 17.66
C LEU A 135 -9.28 -10.94 18.67
N SER A 136 -10.17 -11.93 18.67
CA SER A 136 -11.35 -12.01 19.52
C SER A 136 -11.04 -12.36 20.99
N ASP A 137 -9.83 -12.84 21.29
CA ASP A 137 -9.44 -13.22 22.65
C ASP A 137 -8.90 -12.00 23.43
N ALA A 138 -9.77 -11.42 24.25
CA ALA A 138 -9.45 -10.23 25.06
C ALA A 138 -8.25 -10.44 25.99
N ALA A 139 -7.98 -11.68 26.43
CA ALA A 139 -6.85 -11.98 27.32
C ALA A 139 -5.47 -11.78 26.65
N ASN A 140 -5.44 -11.61 25.32
CA ASN A 140 -4.23 -11.31 24.58
C ASN A 140 -4.06 -9.82 24.28
N TRP A 141 -4.94 -8.96 24.78
CA TRP A 141 -4.88 -7.51 24.57
C TRP A 141 -4.64 -6.77 25.86
N LEU A 142 -3.78 -5.75 25.77
CA LEU A 142 -3.65 -4.72 26.78
C LEU A 142 -4.31 -3.45 26.26
N VAL A 143 -5.11 -2.82 27.11
CA VAL A 143 -5.68 -1.49 26.92
C VAL A 143 -4.96 -0.59 27.90
N LEU A 144 -4.15 0.32 27.37
CA LEU A 144 -3.42 1.29 28.19
C LEU A 144 -2.51 0.63 29.25
N GLY A 145 -1.96 -0.54 28.92
CA GLY A 145 -1.09 -1.33 29.80
C GLY A 145 -1.80 -2.28 30.76
N ALA A 146 -3.14 -2.22 30.86
CA ALA A 146 -3.93 -3.17 31.66
C ALA A 146 -4.60 -4.23 30.78
N PRO A 147 -4.89 -5.45 31.27
CA PRO A 147 -5.67 -6.43 30.50
C PRO A 147 -7.01 -5.87 30.04
N LEU A 148 -7.37 -6.13 28.79
CA LEU A 148 -8.69 -5.80 28.26
C LEU A 148 -9.75 -6.62 29.01
N SER A 149 -10.68 -5.94 29.68
CA SER A 149 -11.77 -6.56 30.43
C SER A 149 -13.06 -6.69 29.62
N ASP A 150 -13.22 -5.89 28.55
CA ASP A 150 -14.38 -5.96 27.67
C ASP A 150 -14.26 -7.15 26.70
N THR A 151 -15.29 -8.00 26.68
CA THR A 151 -15.40 -9.13 25.75
C THR A 151 -16.69 -9.01 24.92
N PRO A 152 -16.62 -9.18 23.59
CA PRO A 152 -15.43 -9.36 22.76
C PRO A 152 -14.62 -8.06 22.62
N ALA A 153 -13.34 -8.18 22.26
CA ALA A 153 -12.53 -7.02 21.89
C ALA A 153 -13.21 -6.25 20.74
N TYR A 154 -13.53 -4.98 21.00
CA TYR A 154 -14.20 -4.11 20.04
C TYR A 154 -13.19 -3.18 19.35
N TRP A 155 -13.30 -3.10 18.03
CA TRP A 155 -12.41 -2.37 17.12
C TRP A 155 -13.23 -1.30 16.41
N ASP A 156 -12.83 -0.05 16.53
CA ASP A 156 -13.50 1.06 15.86
C ASP A 156 -12.53 2.08 15.27
N ALA A 157 -13.11 3.06 14.56
CA ALA A 157 -12.39 4.15 13.92
C ALA A 157 -11.62 5.06 14.90
N ASP A 158 -11.76 4.87 16.22
CA ASP A 158 -11.08 5.61 17.29
C ASP A 158 -10.07 4.76 18.07
N THR A 159 -9.87 3.51 17.65
CA THR A 159 -8.97 2.52 18.27
C THR A 159 -7.60 2.53 17.60
N ASP A 160 -6.54 2.80 18.36
CA ASP A 160 -5.17 2.56 17.91
C ASP A 160 -4.75 1.13 18.22
N VAL A 161 -3.95 0.54 17.32
CA VAL A 161 -3.50 -0.86 17.40
C VAL A 161 -1.99 -0.93 17.25
N LEU A 162 -1.33 -1.66 18.16
CA LEU A 162 0.08 -1.98 18.07
C LEU A 162 0.29 -3.49 18.23
N LEU A 163 0.98 -4.08 17.26
CA LEU A 163 1.60 -5.39 17.39
C LEU A 163 3.11 -5.21 17.61
N PRO A 164 3.62 -5.33 18.85
CA PRO A 164 5.02 -5.07 19.17
C PRO A 164 5.99 -6.03 18.47
N ALA A 165 7.23 -5.58 18.29
CA ALA A 165 8.28 -6.39 17.70
C ALA A 165 8.58 -7.64 18.55
N ALA A 166 8.93 -8.76 17.92
CA ALA A 166 9.32 -9.99 18.62
C ALA A 166 10.43 -10.74 17.89
N ASP A 167 11.28 -11.40 18.66
CA ASP A 167 12.36 -12.25 18.13
C ASP A 167 11.76 -13.50 17.45
N THR A 168 10.73 -14.08 18.08
CA THR A 168 9.91 -15.17 17.52
C THR A 168 8.78 -14.58 16.68
N PRO A 169 8.65 -14.92 15.39
CA PRO A 169 7.52 -14.48 14.58
C PRO A 169 6.18 -14.98 15.14
N TYR A 170 5.14 -14.15 15.07
CA TYR A 170 3.80 -14.49 15.54
C TYR A 170 2.71 -13.92 14.65
N VAL A 171 1.53 -14.54 14.69
CA VAL A 171 0.37 -14.17 13.88
C VAL A 171 -0.84 -13.91 14.75
N VAL A 172 -1.44 -12.74 14.57
CA VAL A 172 -2.70 -12.32 15.17
C VAL A 172 -3.78 -12.40 14.11
N THR A 173 -4.71 -13.35 14.29
CA THR A 173 -5.69 -13.74 13.29
C THR A 173 -7.10 -13.24 13.61
N GLY A 174 -7.79 -12.71 12.61
CA GLY A 174 -9.16 -12.24 12.67
C GLY A 174 -10.13 -13.29 12.15
N GLY A 175 -11.20 -13.53 12.92
CA GLY A 175 -12.25 -14.48 12.61
C GLY A 175 -12.27 -15.65 13.60
N ASN A 176 -13.47 -16.02 14.05
CA ASN A 176 -13.71 -17.30 14.69
C ASN A 176 -14.19 -18.26 13.58
N ASP A 177 -13.44 -19.32 13.30
CA ASP A 177 -13.89 -20.54 12.62
C ASP A 177 -14.86 -20.32 11.42
N GLY A 178 -14.56 -19.34 10.55
CA GLY A 178 -15.34 -19.03 9.35
C GLY A 178 -16.13 -17.71 9.36
N ALA A 179 -16.28 -17.03 10.50
CA ALA A 179 -16.96 -15.73 10.57
C ALA A 179 -16.09 -14.60 9.98
N ARG A 180 -16.68 -13.79 9.10
CA ARG A 180 -16.03 -12.58 8.57
C ARG A 180 -16.05 -11.49 9.62
N ILE A 181 -14.88 -11.17 10.19
CA ILE A 181 -14.70 -9.98 11.01
C ILE A 181 -14.12 -8.88 10.11
N THR A 182 -14.88 -7.81 9.93
CA THR A 182 -14.38 -6.56 9.38
C THR A 182 -13.89 -5.70 10.54
N LEU A 183 -12.60 -5.40 10.57
CA LEU A 183 -12.02 -4.49 11.56
C LEU A 183 -12.18 -3.05 11.09
N ALA A 184 -12.43 -2.14 12.03
CA ALA A 184 -12.17 -0.73 11.86
C ALA A 184 -11.13 -0.31 12.90
N MET A 185 -10.16 0.50 12.50
CA MET A 185 -9.10 1.01 13.38
C MET A 185 -8.73 2.43 13.00
N ARG A 186 -8.32 3.22 13.99
CA ARG A 186 -7.79 4.56 13.78
C ARG A 186 -6.36 4.48 13.25
N HIS A 187 -5.42 4.02 14.06
CA HIS A 187 -4.02 3.82 13.65
C HIS A 187 -3.64 2.37 13.83
N VAL A 188 -2.73 1.88 12.98
CA VAL A 188 -2.16 0.55 13.14
C VAL A 188 -0.67 0.55 12.90
N THR A 189 0.06 -0.08 13.82
CA THR A 189 1.48 -0.36 13.66
C THR A 189 1.74 -1.84 13.85
N VAL A 190 2.35 -2.46 12.83
CA VAL A 190 2.75 -3.87 12.84
C VAL A 190 4.28 -3.93 12.78
N GLU A 191 4.90 -4.32 13.88
CA GLU A 191 6.35 -4.29 14.00
C GLU A 191 7.03 -5.60 13.57
N ASN A 192 8.36 -5.61 13.64
CA ASN A 192 9.20 -6.72 13.19
C ASN A 192 8.82 -8.04 13.86
N GLY A 193 8.52 -9.07 13.06
CA GLY A 193 8.11 -10.39 13.56
C GLY A 193 6.61 -10.52 13.86
N ALA A 194 5.84 -9.44 13.79
CA ALA A 194 4.39 -9.49 13.95
C ALA A 194 3.67 -9.65 12.60
N SER A 195 2.54 -10.36 12.61
CA SER A 195 1.66 -10.51 11.46
C SER A 195 0.21 -10.28 11.87
N LEU A 196 -0.45 -9.29 11.28
CA LEU A 196 -1.89 -9.07 11.40
C LEU A 196 -2.59 -9.66 10.19
N THR A 197 -3.55 -10.55 10.39
CA THR A 197 -4.38 -11.07 9.30
C THR A 197 -5.86 -11.09 9.68
N THR A 198 -6.72 -10.57 8.81
CA THR A 198 -8.18 -10.65 8.95
C THR A 198 -8.85 -10.75 7.57
N GLN A 199 -10.18 -10.84 7.54
CA GLN A 199 -10.93 -10.85 6.28
C GLN A 199 -10.95 -9.47 5.63
N ASP A 200 -11.38 -8.45 6.38
CA ASP A 200 -11.45 -7.06 5.91
C ASP A 200 -10.97 -6.10 7.02
N CYS A 201 -10.38 -4.98 6.61
CA CYS A 201 -9.93 -3.91 7.51
C CYS A 201 -10.20 -2.54 6.90
N GLY A 202 -10.72 -1.60 7.71
CA GLY A 202 -10.77 -0.17 7.44
C GLY A 202 -9.85 0.60 8.39
N VAL A 203 -8.85 1.30 7.86
CA VAL A 203 -7.92 2.15 8.60
C VAL A 203 -8.31 3.61 8.36
N HIS A 204 -8.70 4.33 9.42
CA HIS A 204 -9.17 5.72 9.34
C HIS A 204 -8.03 6.76 9.45
N GLY A 205 -6.91 6.34 10.01
CA GLY A 205 -5.71 7.13 10.26
C GLY A 205 -4.48 6.52 9.61
N ASN A 206 -3.32 6.56 10.29
CA ASN A 206 -2.06 6.08 9.75
C ASN A 206 -1.82 4.60 9.94
N GLU A 207 -1.17 4.00 8.97
CA GLU A 207 -0.72 2.60 8.98
C GLU A 207 0.79 2.54 8.79
N TRP A 208 1.46 1.78 9.65
CA TRP A 208 2.89 1.53 9.55
C TRP A 208 3.22 0.05 9.73
N VAL A 209 3.77 -0.55 8.68
CA VAL A 209 4.26 -1.92 8.70
C VAL A 209 5.79 -1.90 8.61
N ARG A 210 6.45 -2.34 9.67
CA ARG A 210 7.92 -2.37 9.75
C ARG A 210 8.49 -3.44 8.81
N GLN A 211 9.79 -3.41 8.54
CA GLN A 211 10.44 -4.19 7.49
C GLN A 211 10.11 -5.70 7.54
N ARG A 212 10.01 -6.27 8.76
CA ARG A 212 9.67 -7.69 8.96
C ARG A 212 8.26 -7.90 9.54
N GLY A 213 7.46 -6.84 9.63
CA GLY A 213 6.04 -6.93 9.94
C GLY A 213 5.25 -7.43 8.73
N LYS A 214 4.03 -7.90 8.97
CA LYS A 214 3.10 -8.31 7.91
C LYS A 214 1.69 -7.87 8.24
N CYS A 215 1.03 -7.21 7.30
CA CYS A 215 -0.39 -6.90 7.38
C CYS A 215 -1.01 -7.58 6.15
N GLU A 216 -1.92 -8.53 6.32
CA GLU A 216 -2.48 -9.30 5.21
C GLU A 216 -4.00 -9.51 5.38
N MET A 217 -4.77 -8.71 4.65
CA MET A 217 -6.22 -8.85 4.57
C MET A 217 -6.60 -9.81 3.47
N ARG A 218 -7.37 -10.85 3.80
CA ARG A 218 -7.80 -11.84 2.81
C ARG A 218 -8.63 -11.20 1.70
N PHE A 219 -9.46 -10.19 2.02
CA PHE A 219 -10.27 -9.45 1.07
C PHE A 219 -9.89 -7.97 1.08
N GLY A 220 -10.72 -7.09 1.65
CA GLY A 220 -10.59 -5.65 1.56
C GLY A 220 -9.70 -5.05 2.63
N HIS A 221 -8.71 -4.26 2.20
CA HIS A 221 -7.97 -3.32 3.03
C HIS A 221 -8.29 -1.90 2.56
N ARG A 222 -8.86 -1.08 3.44
CA ARG A 222 -9.43 0.21 3.06
C ARG A 222 -8.80 1.33 3.88
N TRP A 223 -8.46 2.44 3.22
CA TRP A 223 -8.10 3.68 3.90
C TRP A 223 -9.27 4.65 3.82
N GLU A 224 -9.87 4.95 4.97
CA GLU A 224 -11.17 5.61 5.09
C GLU A 224 -11.07 6.92 5.91
N GLY A 225 -12.17 7.67 5.98
CA GLY A 225 -12.29 8.89 6.80
C GLY A 225 -11.87 10.18 6.11
N SER A 226 -11.94 11.28 6.85
CA SER A 226 -11.82 12.64 6.30
C SER A 226 -10.43 13.27 6.39
N LYS A 227 -9.51 12.74 7.20
CA LYS A 227 -8.17 13.32 7.42
C LYS A 227 -7.12 12.88 6.40
N HIS A 228 -6.05 13.63 6.22
CA HIS A 228 -4.85 13.18 5.52
C HIS A 228 -4.08 12.14 6.35
N THR A 229 -3.73 11.01 5.74
CA THR A 229 -3.05 9.89 6.40
C THR A 229 -1.89 9.39 5.56
N PHE A 230 -1.09 8.48 6.13
CA PHE A 230 -0.16 7.68 5.35
C PHE A 230 -0.38 6.18 5.58
N CYS A 231 0.01 5.39 4.59
CA CYS A 231 0.31 3.98 4.74
C CYS A 231 1.77 3.79 4.37
N ARG A 232 2.58 3.32 5.32
CA ARG A 232 4.01 3.11 5.12
C ARG A 232 4.37 1.66 5.34
N THR A 233 5.11 1.08 4.40
CA THR A 233 5.81 -0.18 4.60
C THR A 233 7.31 0.08 4.55
N ASP A 234 8.05 -0.48 5.50
CA ASP A 234 9.53 -0.44 5.49
C ASP A 234 10.12 -1.64 4.74
N TYR A 235 9.35 -2.23 3.82
CA TYR A 235 9.84 -3.33 2.99
C TYR A 235 10.98 -2.83 2.10
N PRO A 236 12.01 -3.66 1.85
CA PRO A 236 13.06 -3.31 0.90
C PRO A 236 12.41 -3.04 -0.46
N THR A 237 12.94 -2.07 -1.19
CA THR A 237 12.52 -1.80 -2.57
C THR A 237 12.75 -3.04 -3.42
N VAL A 238 11.70 -3.57 -4.04
CA VAL A 238 11.76 -4.90 -4.69
C VAL A 238 11.91 -4.85 -6.18
N LEU A 239 11.41 -3.79 -6.84
CA LEU A 239 11.43 -3.81 -8.28
C LEU A 239 12.63 -3.12 -8.90
N THR A 240 13.48 -3.99 -9.44
CA THR A 240 13.84 -3.94 -10.85
C THR A 240 12.63 -4.39 -11.69
N LEU A 241 12.42 -3.79 -12.87
CA LEU A 241 11.35 -4.18 -13.80
C LEU A 241 11.39 -5.70 -14.08
N GLY A 242 10.21 -6.35 -14.06
CA GLY A 242 10.07 -7.79 -14.27
C GLY A 242 10.38 -8.68 -13.05
N VAL A 243 10.88 -8.11 -11.96
CA VAL A 243 11.14 -8.84 -10.70
C VAL A 243 9.92 -8.76 -9.78
N THR A 244 9.63 -9.85 -9.10
CA THR A 244 8.56 -9.96 -8.12
C THR A 244 9.11 -10.51 -6.79
N TRP A 245 8.27 -10.51 -5.75
CA TRP A 245 8.64 -11.00 -4.42
C TRP A 245 9.16 -12.43 -4.39
N ASN A 246 8.58 -13.36 -5.17
CA ASN A 246 9.10 -14.73 -5.11
C ASN A 246 10.48 -14.87 -5.77
N ASP A 247 10.94 -13.84 -6.49
CA ASP A 247 12.29 -13.79 -7.06
C ASP A 247 13.31 -13.27 -6.04
N LEU A 248 12.86 -12.72 -4.90
CA LEU A 248 13.74 -12.37 -3.79
C LEU A 248 14.16 -13.61 -2.98
N PRO A 249 15.35 -13.57 -2.32
CA PRO A 249 15.75 -14.58 -1.35
C PRO A 249 14.68 -14.77 -0.27
N GLU A 250 14.47 -16.00 0.20
CA GLU A 250 13.39 -16.33 1.15
C GLU A 250 13.36 -15.44 2.40
N LYS A 251 14.53 -15.13 2.95
CA LYS A 251 14.69 -14.21 4.09
C LYS A 251 14.18 -12.78 3.82
N ASP A 252 14.16 -12.38 2.54
CA ASP A 252 13.73 -11.07 2.05
C ASP A 252 12.32 -11.14 1.42
N ARG A 253 11.72 -12.34 1.31
CA ARG A 253 10.32 -12.55 0.90
C ARG A 253 9.40 -12.10 2.03
N ILE A 254 9.23 -10.79 2.13
CA ILE A 254 8.26 -10.21 3.04
C ILE A 254 6.88 -10.31 2.38
N GLY A 255 5.85 -10.63 3.18
CA GLY A 255 4.48 -10.68 2.72
C GLY A 255 4.05 -9.28 2.32
N SER A 256 4.24 -8.93 1.05
CA SER A 256 4.10 -7.57 0.55
C SER A 256 2.68 -7.14 0.26
N ASN A 257 1.73 -8.07 0.39
CA ASN A 257 0.33 -7.81 0.12
C ASN A 257 -0.35 -7.33 1.38
N LEU A 258 -0.73 -6.05 1.41
CA LEU A 258 -1.58 -5.53 2.48
C LEU A 258 -2.98 -6.16 2.44
N GLY A 259 -3.44 -6.53 1.24
CA GLY A 259 -4.63 -7.34 1.09
C GLY A 259 -4.91 -7.78 -0.34
N GLN A 260 -6.04 -8.46 -0.54
CA GLN A 260 -6.51 -8.79 -1.88
C GLN A 260 -7.03 -7.55 -2.62
N TYR A 261 -7.81 -6.71 -1.97
CA TYR A 261 -8.34 -5.48 -2.53
C TYR A 261 -7.84 -4.30 -1.71
N LEU A 262 -7.07 -3.41 -2.34
CA LEU A 262 -6.67 -2.15 -1.72
C LEU A 262 -7.61 -1.06 -2.19
N VAL A 263 -8.24 -0.36 -1.25
CA VAL A 263 -9.29 0.62 -1.55
C VAL A 263 -9.06 1.93 -0.82
N VAL A 264 -9.06 3.04 -1.55
CA VAL A 264 -9.02 4.39 -0.97
C VAL A 264 -10.43 4.99 -0.98
N ARG A 265 -10.90 5.41 0.20
CA ARG A 265 -12.22 6.03 0.44
C ARG A 265 -12.10 7.22 1.37
N LYS A 266 -11.42 8.28 0.92
CA LYS A 266 -11.26 9.50 1.72
C LYS A 266 -12.39 10.50 1.42
N ASP A 267 -13.00 11.06 2.45
CA ASP A 267 -14.12 12.01 2.26
C ASP A 267 -13.64 13.40 1.83
N ALA A 268 -12.61 13.91 2.50
CA ALA A 268 -12.00 15.22 2.22
C ALA A 268 -10.46 15.15 2.15
N GLY A 269 -9.87 14.20 2.87
CA GLY A 269 -8.43 14.03 2.98
C GLY A 269 -7.80 13.15 1.90
N SER A 270 -6.61 12.66 2.21
CA SER A 270 -5.82 11.80 1.33
C SER A 270 -5.20 10.63 2.10
N VAL A 271 -4.70 9.63 1.38
CA VAL A 271 -3.70 8.69 1.90
C VAL A 271 -2.42 8.78 1.07
N GLU A 272 -1.29 9.02 1.70
CA GLU A 272 0.04 8.95 1.06
C GLU A 272 0.66 7.57 1.29
N LEU A 273 0.92 6.88 0.19
CA LEU A 273 1.42 5.52 0.12
C LEU A 273 2.96 5.58 0.04
N LEU A 274 3.63 5.05 1.05
CA LEU A 274 5.09 5.16 1.25
C LEU A 274 5.72 3.77 1.32
N GLY A 275 6.85 3.59 0.64
CA GLY A 275 7.52 2.30 0.53
C GLY A 275 6.88 1.40 -0.52
N VAL A 276 6.85 0.09 -0.27
CA VAL A 276 6.35 -0.89 -1.24
C VAL A 276 5.02 -1.49 -0.81
N ILE A 277 3.98 -1.21 -1.58
CA ILE A 277 2.59 -1.55 -1.26
C ILE A 277 2.03 -2.47 -2.33
N GLY A 278 1.82 -3.74 -1.97
CA GLY A 278 1.28 -4.77 -2.84
C GLY A 278 -0.20 -5.05 -2.60
N SER A 279 -0.92 -5.30 -3.68
CA SER A 279 -2.25 -5.90 -3.69
C SER A 279 -2.20 -7.27 -4.38
N ASN A 280 -2.92 -8.24 -3.82
CA ASN A 280 -3.09 -9.56 -4.44
C ASN A 280 -4.05 -9.56 -5.64
N ASP A 281 -4.78 -8.47 -5.88
CA ASP A 281 -5.74 -8.42 -6.98
C ASP A 281 -5.78 -7.02 -7.63
N LYS A 282 -6.26 -6.01 -6.89
CA LYS A 282 -6.50 -4.66 -7.42
C LYS A 282 -6.26 -3.52 -6.45
N PHE A 283 -6.05 -2.34 -7.02
CA PHE A 283 -5.97 -1.07 -6.32
C PHE A 283 -7.07 -0.12 -6.84
N TYR A 284 -8.06 0.19 -6.00
CA TYR A 284 -9.17 1.08 -6.32
C TYR A 284 -9.08 2.37 -5.50
N ILE A 285 -9.32 3.48 -6.17
CA ILE A 285 -9.46 4.80 -5.56
C ILE A 285 -10.89 5.22 -5.85
N GLU A 286 -11.78 4.90 -4.92
CA GLU A 286 -13.23 5.05 -5.11
C GLU A 286 -13.67 6.50 -4.85
N LYS A 287 -13.07 7.15 -3.85
CA LYS A 287 -13.27 8.57 -3.55
C LYS A 287 -12.08 9.18 -2.81
N GLY A 288 -11.96 10.50 -2.90
CA GLY A 288 -10.90 11.26 -2.27
C GLY A 288 -9.57 11.14 -3.02
N VAL A 289 -8.46 11.25 -2.28
CA VAL A 289 -7.12 11.38 -2.89
C VAL A 289 -6.20 10.25 -2.42
N ALA A 290 -5.58 9.54 -3.36
CA ALA A 290 -4.41 8.71 -3.12
C ALA A 290 -3.16 9.41 -3.65
N ILE A 291 -2.05 9.28 -2.93
CA ILE A 291 -0.75 9.83 -3.33
C ILE A 291 0.26 8.69 -3.27
N ALA A 292 0.79 8.27 -4.42
CA ALA A 292 1.99 7.44 -4.44
C ALA A 292 3.18 8.34 -4.11
N GLY A 293 3.65 8.28 -2.87
CA GLY A 293 4.70 9.15 -2.34
C GLY A 293 6.06 8.92 -3.00
N PRO A 294 7.06 9.77 -2.70
CA PRO A 294 8.37 9.67 -3.34
C PRO A 294 9.01 8.28 -3.20
N GLY A 295 9.49 7.72 -4.31
CA GLY A 295 10.12 6.40 -4.38
C GLY A 295 9.20 5.21 -4.07
N SER A 296 7.90 5.44 -3.86
CA SER A 296 6.95 4.38 -3.54
C SER A 296 6.73 3.42 -4.71
N GLN A 297 6.40 2.17 -4.40
CA GLN A 297 6.05 1.15 -5.39
C GLN A 297 4.68 0.56 -5.05
N CYS A 298 3.64 1.04 -5.72
CA CYS A 298 2.27 0.59 -5.52
C CYS A 298 1.88 -0.36 -6.65
N MET A 299 1.62 -1.64 -6.35
CA MET A 299 1.31 -2.60 -7.41
C MET A 299 0.24 -3.61 -7.05
N SER A 300 -0.55 -3.98 -8.05
CA SER A 300 -1.53 -5.04 -7.95
C SER A 300 -1.16 -6.26 -8.81
N ALA A 301 -1.70 -7.43 -8.46
CA ALA A 301 -1.40 -8.70 -9.13
C ALA A 301 -2.14 -8.87 -10.46
N ASN A 302 -2.88 -9.95 -10.70
CA ASN A 302 -3.23 -10.44 -12.03
C ASN A 302 -4.72 -10.78 -12.23
N ARG A 303 -5.64 -10.24 -11.42
CA ARG A 303 -7.06 -10.62 -11.51
C ARG A 303 -7.99 -9.49 -11.95
N ASN A 304 -7.68 -8.24 -11.62
CA ASN A 304 -8.44 -7.08 -12.06
C ASN A 304 -7.52 -5.90 -12.38
N GLY A 305 -8.00 -4.95 -13.17
CA GLY A 305 -7.33 -3.67 -13.38
C GLY A 305 -7.34 -2.79 -12.14
N ASP A 306 -6.42 -1.83 -12.06
CA ASP A 306 -6.49 -0.73 -11.12
C ASP A 306 -7.51 0.32 -11.61
N TRP A 307 -8.10 1.10 -10.70
CA TRP A 307 -9.15 2.04 -11.07
C TRP A 307 -9.15 3.32 -10.22
N VAL A 308 -9.01 4.47 -10.89
CA VAL A 308 -9.37 5.78 -10.32
C VAL A 308 -10.82 6.09 -10.70
N GLN A 309 -11.75 6.01 -9.77
CA GLN A 309 -13.17 6.25 -10.04
C GLN A 309 -13.47 7.74 -10.21
N ARG A 310 -14.65 8.04 -10.79
CA ARG A 310 -15.14 9.41 -10.97
C ARG A 310 -15.10 10.19 -9.66
N GLY A 311 -14.52 11.39 -9.69
CA GLY A 311 -14.39 12.27 -8.53
C GLY A 311 -13.22 11.92 -7.59
N ALA A 312 -12.54 10.79 -7.80
CA ALA A 312 -11.32 10.44 -7.08
C ALA A 312 -10.07 10.95 -7.78
N THR A 313 -8.96 11.02 -7.04
CA THR A 313 -7.66 11.49 -7.57
C THR A 313 -6.51 10.55 -7.18
N LEU A 314 -5.62 10.27 -8.13
CA LEU A 314 -4.30 9.68 -7.89
C LEU A 314 -3.20 10.67 -8.27
N HIS A 315 -2.27 10.91 -7.35
CA HIS A 315 -1.03 11.63 -7.63
C HIS A 315 0.16 10.66 -7.59
N LEU A 316 1.01 10.67 -8.62
CA LEU A 316 2.29 9.97 -8.65
C LEU A 316 3.42 10.97 -8.44
N LEU A 317 4.21 10.83 -7.39
CA LEU A 317 5.30 11.75 -7.06
C LEU A 317 6.66 11.22 -7.51
N ASP A 318 7.73 11.94 -7.14
CA ASP A 318 9.10 11.66 -7.57
C ASP A 318 9.52 10.20 -7.38
N GLY A 319 9.95 9.54 -8.46
CA GLY A 319 10.39 8.14 -8.39
C GLY A 319 9.27 7.13 -8.11
N ALA A 320 8.01 7.56 -7.96
CA ALA A 320 6.91 6.67 -7.68
C ALA A 320 6.64 5.74 -8.86
N LEU A 321 6.29 4.50 -8.55
CA LEU A 321 5.93 3.46 -9.50
C LEU A 321 4.52 2.95 -9.17
N TRP A 322 3.65 2.94 -10.17
CA TRP A 322 2.30 2.41 -10.07
C TRP A 322 2.04 1.36 -11.15
N GLY A 323 1.43 0.22 -10.83
CA GLY A 323 0.89 -0.66 -11.86
C GLY A 323 0.82 -2.14 -11.53
N LYS A 324 0.92 -2.98 -12.57
CA LYS A 324 0.74 -4.43 -12.43
C LYS A 324 2.08 -5.14 -12.18
N ARG A 325 2.18 -5.93 -11.10
CA ARG A 325 3.37 -6.76 -10.81
C ARG A 325 3.40 -8.08 -11.58
N VAL A 326 2.24 -8.54 -12.01
CA VAL A 326 2.06 -9.74 -12.84
C VAL A 326 1.23 -9.30 -14.04
N SER A 327 1.44 -9.94 -15.19
CA SER A 327 0.70 -9.55 -16.39
C SER A 327 -0.79 -9.80 -16.23
N PHE A 328 -1.58 -8.82 -16.66
CA PHE A 328 -3.03 -8.85 -16.71
C PHE A 328 -3.44 -8.47 -18.14
N ILE A 329 -3.76 -9.47 -18.96
CA ILE A 329 -3.86 -9.35 -20.41
C ILE A 329 -5.30 -9.27 -20.92
N VAL A 330 -6.31 -9.57 -20.08
CA VAL A 330 -7.69 -9.69 -20.54
C VAL A 330 -8.51 -8.41 -20.48
N SER A 331 -8.29 -7.51 -19.52
CA SER A 331 -9.07 -6.27 -19.40
C SER A 331 -8.15 -5.06 -19.22
N ASP A 332 -8.69 -3.87 -19.00
CA ASP A 332 -7.86 -2.67 -18.78
C ASP A 332 -6.89 -2.90 -17.61
N SER A 333 -5.57 -2.69 -17.78
CA SER A 333 -4.65 -2.80 -16.63
C SER A 333 -4.87 -1.67 -15.65
N PHE A 334 -5.17 -0.48 -16.16
CA PHE A 334 -5.43 0.70 -15.37
C PHE A 334 -6.50 1.57 -16.02
N LYS A 335 -7.60 1.82 -15.32
CA LYS A 335 -8.70 2.68 -15.76
C LYS A 335 -8.74 3.98 -14.95
N VAL A 336 -8.95 5.10 -15.63
CA VAL A 336 -9.06 6.43 -15.02
C VAL A 336 -10.38 7.08 -15.47
N GLU A 337 -11.30 7.21 -14.52
CA GLU A 337 -12.55 7.99 -14.62
C GLU A 337 -12.50 9.26 -13.77
N GLY A 338 -11.62 9.32 -12.78
CA GLY A 338 -11.30 10.52 -12.00
C GLY A 338 -10.09 11.25 -12.55
N THR A 339 -9.20 11.71 -11.65
CA THR A 339 -7.99 12.45 -12.01
C THR A 339 -6.75 11.62 -11.73
N LEU A 340 -5.84 11.54 -12.71
CA LEU A 340 -4.49 11.04 -12.54
C LEU A 340 -3.51 12.18 -12.82
N THR A 341 -2.57 12.41 -11.91
CA THR A 341 -1.45 13.33 -12.19
C THR A 341 -0.12 12.70 -11.90
N ALA A 342 0.89 13.08 -12.68
CA ALA A 342 2.29 12.83 -12.37
C ALA A 342 2.90 14.17 -11.91
N GLY A 343 3.33 14.24 -10.65
CA GLY A 343 3.58 15.49 -9.95
C GLY A 343 2.31 16.25 -9.57
N MET A 344 2.48 17.38 -8.89
CA MET A 344 1.42 18.32 -8.51
C MET A 344 1.93 19.77 -8.70
N PRO A 345 1.05 20.79 -8.80
CA PRO A 345 1.49 22.18 -8.94
C PRO A 345 2.51 22.65 -7.88
N GLY A 346 2.35 22.22 -6.61
CA GLY A 346 3.29 22.53 -5.52
C GLY A 346 4.33 21.43 -5.22
N ARG A 347 4.30 20.32 -5.97
CA ARG A 347 5.21 19.17 -5.88
C ARG A 347 5.47 18.62 -7.29
N PRO A 348 6.03 19.43 -8.21
CA PRO A 348 6.26 18.95 -9.57
C PRO A 348 7.32 17.84 -9.55
N LEU A 349 7.32 17.00 -10.58
CA LEU A 349 8.32 15.98 -10.74
C LEU A 349 9.71 16.61 -10.92
N THR A 350 10.65 16.14 -10.11
CA THR A 350 12.10 16.34 -10.25
C THR A 350 12.82 15.07 -10.68
N GLN A 351 12.11 13.93 -10.62
CA GLN A 351 12.55 12.63 -11.14
C GLN A 351 11.41 11.95 -11.90
N ASN A 352 11.74 10.90 -12.66
CA ASN A 352 10.69 10.15 -13.36
C ASN A 352 9.71 9.50 -12.38
N ALA A 353 8.42 9.58 -12.67
CA ALA A 353 7.40 8.69 -12.12
C ALA A 353 7.03 7.66 -13.20
N THR A 354 6.64 6.43 -12.81
CA THR A 354 6.42 5.33 -13.77
C THR A 354 5.04 4.70 -13.59
N ILE A 355 4.33 4.51 -14.70
CA ILE A 355 3.18 3.63 -14.80
C ILE A 355 3.60 2.35 -15.52
N ILE A 356 3.40 1.22 -14.86
CA ILE A 356 3.71 -0.12 -15.36
C ILE A 356 2.42 -0.83 -15.81
N LEU A 357 2.37 -1.18 -17.08
CA LEU A 357 1.21 -1.78 -17.72
C LEU A 357 1.51 -3.19 -18.20
N SER A 358 0.46 -3.98 -18.39
CA SER A 358 0.55 -5.26 -19.10
C SER A 358 0.19 -5.05 -20.56
N PHE A 359 0.79 -5.84 -21.46
CA PHE A 359 0.27 -5.93 -22.83
C PHE A 359 -1.10 -6.62 -22.81
N LYS A 360 -1.87 -6.49 -23.89
CA LYS A 360 -3.20 -7.10 -24.01
C LYS A 360 -3.22 -8.17 -25.08
N ASP A 361 -3.97 -9.23 -24.81
CA ASP A 361 -4.17 -10.30 -25.76
C ASP A 361 -5.49 -10.08 -26.52
N TYR A 362 -5.38 -9.44 -27.67
CA TYR A 362 -6.54 -9.08 -28.50
C TYR A 362 -7.07 -10.22 -29.35
N THR A 363 -6.38 -11.36 -29.35
CA THR A 363 -6.62 -12.49 -30.27
C THR A 363 -6.92 -13.80 -29.54
N GLY A 364 -6.83 -13.82 -28.21
CA GLY A 364 -6.97 -15.03 -27.41
C GLY A 364 -5.77 -15.99 -27.56
N LEU A 365 -4.57 -15.46 -27.80
CA LEU A 365 -3.32 -16.22 -27.87
C LEU A 365 -3.10 -17.11 -26.64
N MET A 366 -3.46 -16.60 -25.47
CA MET A 366 -3.29 -17.23 -24.16
C MET A 366 -4.55 -17.92 -23.62
N GLY A 367 -5.72 -17.69 -24.22
CA GLY A 367 -6.99 -18.20 -23.69
C GLY A 367 -8.19 -17.36 -24.14
N ARG A 368 -9.15 -17.14 -23.24
CA ARG A 368 -10.44 -16.46 -23.48
C ARG A 368 -10.33 -15.25 -24.43
N ASN A 369 -11.27 -15.15 -25.38
CA ASN A 369 -11.19 -14.31 -26.58
C ASN A 369 -12.43 -13.41 -26.77
N ASP A 370 -12.65 -12.43 -25.90
CA ASP A 370 -13.76 -11.47 -26.07
C ASP A 370 -13.41 -10.00 -25.80
N GLN A 371 -12.24 -9.68 -25.23
CA GLN A 371 -11.91 -8.30 -24.85
C GLN A 371 -11.00 -7.59 -25.86
N LYS A 372 -11.47 -7.48 -27.11
CA LYS A 372 -10.78 -6.69 -28.16
C LYS A 372 -10.65 -5.21 -27.82
N ASP A 373 -11.39 -4.74 -26.83
CA ASP A 373 -11.39 -3.36 -26.36
C ASP A 373 -10.57 -3.15 -25.08
N ALA A 374 -9.79 -4.13 -24.61
CA ALA A 374 -8.88 -3.89 -23.49
C ALA A 374 -7.79 -2.86 -23.85
N ALA A 375 -7.25 -2.19 -22.84
CA ALA A 375 -6.11 -1.27 -22.99
C ALA A 375 -5.13 -1.37 -21.81
N GLY A 376 -3.84 -1.14 -22.04
CA GLY A 376 -2.88 -0.99 -20.94
C GLY A 376 -3.36 0.09 -19.95
N LEU A 377 -3.52 1.32 -20.43
CA LEU A 377 -4.07 2.43 -19.66
C LEU A 377 -5.26 3.04 -20.40
N ARG A 378 -6.40 3.21 -19.73
CA ARG A 378 -7.57 3.90 -20.28
C ARG A 378 -7.92 5.11 -19.44
N VAL A 379 -7.76 6.31 -20.02
CA VAL A 379 -8.38 7.54 -19.50
C VAL A 379 -9.70 7.71 -20.22
N THR A 380 -10.80 7.45 -19.50
CA THR A 380 -12.15 7.54 -20.05
C THR A 380 -12.55 8.99 -20.36
N LYS A 381 -13.69 9.20 -21.02
CA LYS A 381 -14.21 10.55 -21.35
C LYS A 381 -14.36 11.49 -20.14
N ASP A 382 -14.64 10.92 -18.97
CA ASP A 382 -14.81 11.66 -17.72
C ASP A 382 -13.47 11.85 -16.98
N GLY A 383 -12.44 11.09 -17.39
CA GLY A 383 -11.14 11.08 -16.75
C GLY A 383 -10.23 12.22 -17.16
N THR A 384 -9.28 12.54 -16.29
CA THR A 384 -8.23 13.53 -16.52
C THR A 384 -6.85 12.92 -16.30
N LEU A 385 -5.89 13.25 -17.17
CA LEU A 385 -4.47 12.95 -16.99
C LEU A 385 -3.64 14.22 -17.18
N ARG A 386 -2.79 14.56 -16.21
CA ARG A 386 -1.89 15.73 -16.27
C ARG A 386 -0.48 15.39 -15.80
N VAL A 387 0.52 16.10 -16.34
CA VAL A 387 1.91 16.03 -15.87
C VAL A 387 2.35 17.40 -15.39
N TYR A 388 2.90 17.45 -14.19
CA TYR A 388 3.57 18.62 -13.62
C TYR A 388 5.04 18.25 -13.42
N SER A 389 5.92 18.80 -14.24
CA SER A 389 7.35 18.54 -14.20
C SER A 389 8.13 19.83 -14.02
N ALA A 390 9.19 19.80 -13.21
CA ALA A 390 10.13 20.90 -13.06
C ALA A 390 11.11 21.00 -14.24
N ASP A 391 11.40 19.88 -14.90
CA ASP A 391 12.24 19.78 -16.09
C ASP A 391 11.74 18.60 -16.94
N PRO A 392 10.83 18.83 -17.91
CA PRO A 392 10.25 17.77 -18.75
C PRO A 392 11.26 16.93 -19.52
N ALA A 393 12.52 17.37 -19.68
CA ALA A 393 13.57 16.58 -20.31
C ALA A 393 14.17 15.52 -19.36
N LYS A 394 14.13 15.75 -18.04
CA LYS A 394 14.75 14.89 -17.02
C LYS A 394 13.75 14.18 -16.12
N ALA A 395 12.65 14.85 -15.80
CA ALA A 395 11.62 14.38 -14.89
C ALA A 395 10.30 14.19 -15.65
N ARG A 396 9.98 12.95 -15.98
CA ARG A 396 8.88 12.59 -16.88
C ARG A 396 7.91 11.64 -16.23
N LEU A 397 6.70 11.58 -16.76
CA LEU A 397 5.88 10.39 -16.62
C LEU A 397 6.36 9.34 -17.62
N VAL A 398 6.80 8.18 -17.15
CA VAL A 398 7.18 7.04 -17.97
C VAL A 398 6.02 6.05 -18.01
N ILE A 399 5.53 5.71 -19.20
CA ILE A 399 4.48 4.71 -19.39
C ILE A 399 5.11 3.53 -20.13
N ARG A 400 5.07 2.33 -19.52
CA ARG A 400 5.83 1.18 -20.04
C ARG A 400 5.22 -0.18 -19.76
N ASN A 401 5.69 -1.20 -20.48
CA ASN A 401 5.39 -2.60 -20.19
C ASN A 401 6.10 -3.08 -18.90
N SER A 402 5.44 -3.96 -18.14
CA SER A 402 5.99 -4.58 -16.92
C SER A 402 7.16 -5.52 -17.16
N LYS A 403 7.25 -6.09 -18.37
CA LYS A 403 8.19 -7.14 -18.76
C LYS A 403 8.15 -8.34 -17.81
N CYS A 404 6.99 -8.58 -17.20
CA CYS A 404 6.82 -9.70 -16.29
C CYS A 404 6.83 -11.02 -17.07
N GLU A 405 7.74 -11.92 -16.71
CA GLU A 405 7.88 -13.22 -17.39
C GLU A 405 6.96 -14.33 -16.86
N ARG A 406 6.23 -14.05 -15.77
CA ARG A 406 5.38 -15.06 -15.09
C ARG A 406 4.10 -15.44 -15.82
N GLY A 407 3.69 -14.66 -16.82
CA GLY A 407 2.42 -14.91 -17.50
C GLY A 407 1.21 -14.34 -16.75
N PRO A 408 0.01 -14.45 -17.36
CA PRO A 408 -1.26 -14.11 -16.71
C PRO A 408 -1.68 -15.17 -15.67
N ASP A 409 -2.69 -14.85 -14.85
CA ASP A 409 -3.32 -15.88 -14.00
C ASP A 409 -4.07 -16.89 -14.87
N PRO A 410 -4.01 -18.21 -14.59
CA PRO A 410 -4.82 -19.18 -15.33
C PRO A 410 -6.34 -18.91 -15.19
N ILE A 411 -6.79 -18.40 -14.03
CA ILE A 411 -8.19 -18.03 -13.81
C ILE A 411 -8.59 -16.87 -14.72
N GLU A 412 -7.69 -15.91 -14.92
CA GLU A 412 -7.93 -14.73 -15.75
C GLU A 412 -8.18 -15.10 -17.22
N VAL A 413 -7.33 -15.98 -17.77
CA VAL A 413 -7.44 -16.45 -19.16
C VAL A 413 -8.42 -17.62 -19.34
N ASN A 414 -9.10 -18.02 -18.26
CA ASN A 414 -10.05 -19.13 -18.20
C ASN A 414 -9.47 -20.45 -18.75
N ILE A 415 -8.27 -20.80 -18.32
CA ILE A 415 -7.66 -22.10 -18.61
C ILE A 415 -7.35 -22.85 -17.31
N PRO A 416 -7.36 -24.18 -17.31
CA PRO A 416 -6.91 -24.93 -16.14
C PRO A 416 -5.46 -24.60 -15.76
N PRO A 417 -5.11 -24.53 -14.46
CA PRO A 417 -3.75 -24.15 -14.04
C PRO A 417 -2.63 -24.99 -14.66
N TRP A 418 -2.86 -26.28 -14.92
CA TRP A 418 -1.89 -27.17 -15.57
C TRP A 418 -1.69 -26.91 -17.07
N GLU A 419 -2.58 -26.15 -17.73
CA GLU A 419 -2.45 -25.77 -19.14
C GLU A 419 -1.64 -24.49 -19.35
N LEU A 420 -1.52 -23.64 -18.33
CA LEU A 420 -0.80 -22.37 -18.46
C LEU A 420 0.64 -22.60 -18.94
N GLY A 421 1.33 -23.58 -18.36
CA GLY A 421 2.69 -23.95 -18.76
C GLY A 421 2.81 -24.30 -20.25
N LYS A 422 1.77 -24.93 -20.84
CA LYS A 422 1.73 -25.31 -22.27
C LYS A 422 1.59 -24.10 -23.20
N ARG A 423 1.19 -22.94 -22.67
CA ARG A 423 0.96 -21.69 -23.43
C ARG A 423 2.03 -20.62 -23.16
N MET A 424 2.94 -20.84 -22.21
CA MET A 424 3.95 -19.85 -21.84
C MET A 424 4.90 -19.47 -22.97
N ASP A 425 5.16 -20.36 -23.92
CA ASP A 425 6.01 -20.01 -25.07
C ASP A 425 5.32 -19.03 -26.01
N ARG A 426 3.99 -19.15 -26.18
CA ARG A 426 3.19 -18.14 -26.88
C ARG A 426 3.21 -16.80 -26.13
N TYR A 427 3.05 -16.83 -24.81
CA TYR A 427 3.13 -15.63 -23.98
C TYR A 427 4.45 -14.88 -24.16
N ARG A 428 5.56 -15.61 -24.12
CA ARG A 428 6.91 -15.03 -24.24
C ARG A 428 7.20 -14.53 -25.65
N ALA A 429 6.67 -15.21 -26.66
CA ALA A 429 6.82 -14.80 -28.07
C ALA A 429 5.94 -13.60 -28.43
N ALA A 430 4.83 -13.38 -27.72
CA ALA A 430 3.93 -12.26 -27.98
C ALA A 430 4.66 -10.90 -27.92
N PRO A 431 4.27 -9.91 -28.75
CA PRO A 431 4.89 -8.60 -28.72
C PRO A 431 4.67 -7.96 -27.35
N ARG A 432 5.77 -7.72 -26.62
CA ARG A 432 5.78 -7.18 -25.25
C ARG A 432 5.53 -5.67 -25.21
N ARG A 433 4.53 -5.22 -25.97
CA ARG A 433 4.19 -3.81 -26.14
C ARG A 433 2.83 -3.51 -25.52
N VAL A 434 2.67 -2.28 -25.03
CA VAL A 434 1.43 -1.80 -24.42
C VAL A 434 0.75 -0.80 -25.33
N ASP A 435 -0.46 -0.45 -24.95
CA ASP A 435 -1.27 0.56 -25.59
C ASP A 435 -1.95 1.43 -24.52
N VAL A 436 -2.36 2.62 -24.93
CA VAL A 436 -3.08 3.57 -24.10
C VAL A 436 -4.27 4.13 -24.87
N VAL A 437 -5.38 4.34 -24.18
CA VAL A 437 -6.59 4.98 -24.71
C VAL A 437 -6.87 6.25 -23.93
N PHE A 438 -6.87 7.38 -24.63
CA PHE A 438 -7.10 8.71 -24.08
C PHE A 438 -8.37 9.31 -24.68
N SER A 439 -9.49 9.10 -24.00
CA SER A 439 -10.80 9.63 -24.38
C SER A 439 -11.22 10.87 -23.59
N GLY A 440 -10.52 11.18 -22.48
CA GLY A 440 -10.83 12.30 -21.59
C GLY A 440 -9.93 13.51 -21.76
N GLN A 441 -9.79 14.29 -20.68
CA GLN A 441 -8.92 15.47 -20.65
C GLN A 441 -7.47 15.08 -20.39
N VAL A 442 -6.68 14.96 -21.45
CA VAL A 442 -5.28 14.55 -21.36
C VAL A 442 -4.36 15.70 -21.78
N ASP A 443 -3.61 16.21 -20.81
CA ASP A 443 -2.64 17.30 -20.97
C ASP A 443 -1.24 16.80 -20.57
N LEU A 444 -0.44 16.48 -21.58
CA LEU A 444 0.86 15.86 -21.40
C LEU A 444 1.97 16.86 -21.66
N ASP A 445 2.80 17.09 -20.66
CA ASP A 445 4.03 17.87 -20.76
C ASP A 445 5.16 17.10 -20.04
N GLY A 446 5.99 16.40 -20.80
CA GLY A 446 7.06 15.56 -20.26
C GLY A 446 6.65 14.10 -20.05
N VAL A 447 6.41 13.39 -21.16
CA VAL A 447 6.08 11.96 -21.15
C VAL A 447 7.09 11.16 -21.97
N LEU A 448 7.51 10.02 -21.43
CA LEU A 448 8.26 9.00 -22.14
C LEU A 448 7.38 7.76 -22.28
N PHE A 449 7.02 7.43 -23.52
CA PHE A 449 6.38 6.16 -23.85
C PHE A 449 7.46 5.11 -24.11
N GLU A 450 7.42 3.99 -23.40
CA GLU A 450 8.32 2.86 -23.58
C GLU A 450 7.51 1.62 -23.96
N ASP A 451 8.07 0.81 -24.85
CA ASP A 451 7.46 -0.46 -25.23
C ASP A 451 5.99 -0.29 -25.73
N VAL A 452 5.66 0.74 -26.52
CA VAL A 452 4.28 0.99 -27.02
C VAL A 452 4.10 0.50 -28.46
N HIS A 453 2.94 -0.07 -28.79
CA HIS A 453 2.61 -0.48 -30.17
C HIS A 453 2.65 0.71 -31.14
N LYS A 454 2.88 0.42 -32.43
CA LYS A 454 2.56 1.39 -33.50
C LYS A 454 1.05 1.65 -33.44
N GLY A 455 0.62 2.90 -33.55
CA GLY A 455 -0.78 3.27 -33.28
C GLY A 455 -1.28 2.88 -31.87
N GLY A 456 -0.36 2.63 -30.92
CA GLY A 456 -0.69 2.22 -29.56
C GLY A 456 -1.16 3.38 -28.68
N ILE A 457 -1.01 4.63 -29.13
CA ILE A 457 -1.55 5.81 -28.45
C ILE A 457 -2.86 6.18 -29.14
N ARG A 458 -3.97 5.74 -28.56
CA ARG A 458 -5.30 5.85 -29.16
C ARG A 458 -6.05 7.02 -28.53
N VAL A 459 -6.35 8.07 -29.29
CA VAL A 459 -7.01 9.29 -28.79
C VAL A 459 -8.44 9.40 -29.31
N ALA A 460 -9.33 10.07 -28.58
CA ALA A 460 -10.67 10.34 -29.10
C ALA A 460 -10.66 11.25 -30.35
N ASP A 461 -9.71 12.19 -30.41
CA ASP A 461 -9.52 13.14 -31.51
C ASP A 461 -8.04 13.50 -31.61
N LEU A 462 -7.49 13.54 -32.83
CA LEU A 462 -6.08 13.89 -33.08
C LEU A 462 -5.75 15.31 -32.64
N ALA A 463 -6.71 16.24 -32.66
CA ALA A 463 -6.48 17.61 -32.19
C ALA A 463 -6.17 17.66 -30.68
N SER A 464 -6.60 16.67 -29.89
CA SER A 464 -6.25 16.62 -28.46
C SER A 464 -4.75 16.42 -28.23
N ALA A 465 -4.09 15.63 -29.09
CA ALA A 465 -2.67 15.36 -29.01
C ALA A 465 -1.80 16.54 -29.48
N ALA A 466 -2.34 17.43 -30.32
CA ALA A 466 -1.61 18.60 -30.82
C ALA A 466 -1.18 19.58 -29.71
N ARG A 467 -1.79 19.49 -28.52
CA ARG A 467 -1.45 20.33 -27.36
C ARG A 467 -0.31 19.77 -26.50
N TRP A 468 0.04 18.50 -26.70
CA TRP A 468 1.04 17.83 -25.88
C TRP A 468 2.45 18.36 -26.17
N LYS A 469 3.30 18.38 -25.14
CA LYS A 469 4.67 18.89 -25.19
C LYS A 469 5.65 17.88 -24.61
N HIS A 470 6.89 17.94 -25.08
CA HIS A 470 7.98 17.10 -24.60
C HIS A 470 7.63 15.59 -24.56
N ILE A 471 7.03 15.11 -25.65
CA ILE A 471 6.69 13.70 -25.82
C ILE A 471 7.85 12.97 -26.47
N SER A 472 8.26 11.86 -25.88
CA SER A 472 9.36 11.04 -26.34
C SER A 472 8.96 9.56 -26.44
N TYR A 473 9.56 8.86 -27.39
CA TYR A 473 9.32 7.44 -27.64
C TYR A 473 10.61 6.64 -27.42
N GLY A 474 10.54 5.66 -26.52
CA GLY A 474 11.62 4.75 -26.16
C GLY A 474 11.99 3.77 -27.28
N PRO A 475 13.19 3.15 -27.24
CA PRO A 475 13.75 2.35 -28.34
C PRO A 475 12.88 1.17 -28.77
N ASN A 476 12.06 0.62 -27.87
CA ASN A 476 11.25 -0.56 -28.14
C ASN A 476 9.82 -0.24 -28.62
N CYS A 477 9.48 1.05 -28.80
CA CYS A 477 8.21 1.45 -29.40
C CYS A 477 8.12 0.99 -30.85
N GLY A 478 6.91 0.77 -31.34
CA GLY A 478 6.66 0.36 -32.74
C GLY A 478 7.05 1.41 -33.77
N SER A 479 7.23 2.66 -33.36
CA SER A 479 7.80 3.74 -34.16
C SER A 479 8.42 4.81 -33.24
N LYS A 480 9.16 5.74 -33.85
CA LYS A 480 9.68 6.96 -33.23
C LYS A 480 8.93 8.21 -33.67
N LYS A 481 8.06 8.10 -34.67
CA LYS A 481 7.37 9.23 -35.27
C LYS A 481 5.99 9.41 -34.62
N PRO A 482 5.63 10.60 -34.14
CA PRO A 482 4.32 10.85 -33.52
C PRO A 482 3.14 10.40 -34.37
N GLU A 483 3.16 10.67 -35.67
CA GLU A 483 2.09 10.36 -36.62
C GLU A 483 1.89 8.86 -36.87
N GLU A 484 2.88 8.03 -36.54
CA GLU A 484 2.78 6.57 -36.60
C GLU A 484 2.37 5.96 -35.25
N MET A 485 2.56 6.70 -34.15
CA MET A 485 2.27 6.24 -32.79
C MET A 485 0.84 6.60 -32.35
N ILE A 486 0.31 7.72 -32.85
CA ILE A 486 -0.96 8.29 -32.42
C ILE A 486 -2.04 8.05 -33.48
N VAL A 487 -3.15 7.45 -33.08
CA VAL A 487 -4.31 7.17 -33.96
C VAL A 487 -5.62 7.52 -33.27
N VAL A 488 -6.68 7.72 -34.06
CA VAL A 488 -8.04 7.83 -33.51
C VAL A 488 -8.48 6.47 -32.97
N TYR A 489 -8.96 6.47 -31.73
CA TYR A 489 -9.47 5.28 -31.07
C TYR A 489 -10.75 4.78 -31.76
N GLN A 490 -10.79 3.48 -32.06
CA GLN A 490 -11.96 2.79 -32.58
C GLN A 490 -12.28 1.60 -31.64
N PRO A 491 -13.48 1.55 -31.04
CA PRO A 491 -13.86 0.48 -30.13
C PRO A 491 -13.71 -0.91 -30.77
N GLY A 492 -13.09 -1.84 -30.04
CA GLY A 492 -12.90 -3.22 -30.50
C GLY A 492 -11.86 -3.40 -31.61
N VAL A 493 -11.12 -2.34 -31.97
CA VAL A 493 -10.00 -2.41 -32.92
C VAL A 493 -8.66 -2.44 -32.16
N PRO A 494 -7.88 -3.53 -32.28
CA PRO A 494 -6.56 -3.65 -31.67
C PRO A 494 -5.57 -2.60 -32.21
N PRO A 495 -4.48 -2.27 -31.47
CA PRO A 495 -3.43 -1.39 -31.97
C PRO A 495 -2.70 -2.00 -33.18
N VAL A 496 -2.17 -1.13 -34.03
CA VAL A 496 -1.43 -1.54 -35.23
C VAL A 496 -0.20 -2.36 -34.84
N GLY A 497 0.04 -3.43 -35.58
CA GLY A 497 1.15 -4.34 -35.33
C GLY A 497 0.87 -5.47 -34.33
N TRP A 498 -0.26 -5.50 -33.61
CA TRP A 498 -0.60 -6.71 -32.83
C TRP A 498 -0.93 -7.88 -33.76
N SER A 499 -1.95 -7.72 -34.61
CA SER A 499 -2.41 -8.79 -35.51
C SER A 499 -1.43 -9.11 -36.65
N GLU A 500 -0.47 -8.22 -36.90
CA GLU A 500 0.57 -8.41 -37.92
C GLU A 500 1.82 -9.11 -37.36
N ASP A 501 1.96 -9.18 -36.04
CA ASP A 501 3.12 -9.79 -35.40
C ASP A 501 3.19 -11.28 -35.75
N PRO A 502 4.35 -11.80 -36.23
CA PRO A 502 4.49 -13.20 -36.58
C PRO A 502 4.11 -14.17 -35.46
N ALA A 503 4.39 -13.84 -34.20
CA ALA A 503 4.06 -14.69 -33.05
C ALA A 503 2.55 -14.75 -32.78
N VAL A 504 1.80 -13.73 -33.20
CA VAL A 504 0.33 -13.68 -33.09
C VAL A 504 -0.31 -14.31 -34.32
N LYS A 505 0.21 -14.04 -35.53
CA LYS A 505 -0.31 -14.56 -36.79
C LYS A 505 -0.08 -16.07 -36.94
N ASN A 506 1.10 -16.54 -36.51
CA ASN A 506 1.53 -17.94 -36.60
C ASN A 506 1.95 -18.42 -35.20
N PRO A 507 1.01 -18.55 -34.25
CA PRO A 507 1.35 -18.89 -32.88
C PRO A 507 1.95 -20.29 -32.81
N ALA A 508 3.00 -20.45 -32.00
CA ALA A 508 3.60 -21.75 -31.74
C ALA A 508 2.52 -22.80 -31.35
N PRO A 509 2.65 -24.08 -31.73
CA PRO A 509 1.71 -25.12 -31.29
C PRO A 509 1.62 -25.14 -29.76
N ILE A 510 0.43 -25.44 -29.21
CA ILE A 510 0.33 -25.74 -27.78
C ILE A 510 1.01 -27.09 -27.58
N ALA A 511 2.00 -27.16 -26.68
CA ALA A 511 2.71 -28.40 -26.44
C ALA A 511 1.75 -29.50 -25.96
N GLU A 512 1.63 -30.58 -26.73
CA GLU A 512 0.97 -31.81 -26.31
C GLU A 512 1.92 -32.54 -25.36
N LYS A 513 1.49 -32.69 -24.11
CA LYS A 513 2.10 -33.56 -23.11
C LYS A 513 1.02 -34.45 -22.56
#